data_AF-A0A918ALL3-F1
#
_entry.id   AF-A0A918ALL3-F1
#
_cell.length_a   1.000
_cell.length_b   1.000
_cell.length_c   1.000
_cell.angle_alpha   90.00
_cell.angle_beta   90.00
_cell.angle_gamma   90.00
#
_symmetry.space_group_name_H-M   'P 1'
#
loop_
_entity.id
_entity.type
_entity.pdbx_description
1 polymer ?
#
loop_
_entity_poly.entity_id
_entity_poly.type
_entity_poly.pdbx_seq_one_letter_code
_entity_poly.pdbx_strand_id
1 'polypeptide(L)' 'MPTRDHRLAGRSKNYRYSTNLPVAIDADTRMVITTGKPKPGNRNDCTVHRDSGIADTPAGQPVMADGGHLGNPK' A
#
# COMPACT_ATOMS: atom_id res chain seq x y z
N MET A 1 -4.28 -5.10 5.02
CA MET A 1 -4.52 -6.54 4.88
C MET A 1 -4.28 -7.25 6.21
N PRO A 2 -5.19 -8.12 6.70
CA PRO A 2 -4.90 -8.98 7.86
C PRO A 2 -3.68 -9.85 7.58
N THR A 3 -2.77 -10.00 8.55
CA THR A 3 -1.53 -10.75 8.35
C THR A 3 -1.16 -11.49 9.63
N ARG A 4 -0.92 -12.80 9.52
CA ARG A 4 -0.63 -13.69 10.65
C ARG A 4 0.82 -13.60 11.14
N ASP A 5 1.75 -13.21 10.28
CA ASP A 5 3.13 -12.98 10.68
C ASP A 5 3.24 -11.69 11.51
N HIS A 6 3.34 -11.84 12.83
CA HIS A 6 3.43 -10.72 13.78
C HIS A 6 4.81 -10.04 13.78
N ARG A 7 5.81 -10.58 13.06
CA ARG A 7 7.09 -9.86 12.85
C ARG A 7 6.94 -8.73 11.83
N LEU A 8 5.97 -8.86 10.93
CA LEU A 8 5.69 -7.89 9.86
C LEU A 8 4.41 -7.09 10.14
N ALA A 9 3.44 -7.67 10.82
CA ALA A 9 2.12 -7.08 11.06
C ALA A 9 2.06 -6.19 12.31
N GLY A 10 1.38 -5.06 12.19
CA GLY A 10 1.07 -4.13 13.29
C GLY A 10 -0.39 -4.22 13.72
N ARG A 11 -0.68 -3.80 14.96
CA ARG A 11 -2.07 -3.62 15.43
C ARG A 11 -2.72 -2.47 14.68
N SER A 12 -3.93 -2.67 14.16
CA SER A 12 -4.71 -1.61 13.52
C SER A 12 -6.10 -1.48 14.13
N LYS A 13 -6.82 -0.41 13.74
CA LYS A 13 -8.17 -0.12 14.24
C LYS A 13 -9.18 -1.23 13.92
N ASN A 14 -9.12 -1.79 12.72
CA ASN A 14 -10.12 -2.72 12.21
C ASN A 14 -9.66 -4.18 12.26
N TYR A 15 -8.36 -4.42 12.44
CA TYR A 15 -7.79 -5.75 12.50
C TYR A 15 -6.82 -5.87 13.67
N ARG A 16 -6.86 -7.03 14.34
CA ARG A 16 -5.96 -7.31 15.46
C ARG A 16 -4.49 -7.25 15.04
N TYR A 17 -4.17 -7.75 13.83
CA TYR A 17 -2.85 -7.62 13.20
C TYR A 17 -3.02 -7.46 11.69
N SER A 18 -2.32 -6.49 11.10
CA SER A 18 -2.40 -6.19 9.67
C SER A 18 -1.10 -5.61 9.11
N THR A 19 -0.96 -5.67 7.79
CA THR A 19 0.05 -4.95 7.01
C THR A 19 -0.60 -4.02 5.98
N ASN A 20 0.07 -2.92 5.68
CA ASN A 20 -0.18 -2.08 4.51
C ASN A 20 0.71 -2.61 3.37
N LEU A 21 0.09 -2.95 2.24
CA LEU A 21 0.76 -3.43 1.03
C LEU A 21 0.33 -2.54 -0.14
N PRO A 22 1.26 -1.89 -0.85
CA PRO A 22 0.90 -1.09 -2.00
C PRO A 22 0.70 -1.99 -3.23
N VAL A 23 -0.30 -1.63 -4.03
CA VAL A 23 -0.75 -2.39 -5.18
C VAL A 23 -0.96 -1.43 -6.34
N ALA A 24 -0.37 -1.75 -7.49
CA ALA A 24 -0.56 -1.06 -8.75
C ALA A 24 -1.50 -1.91 -9.60
N ILE A 25 -2.43 -1.25 -10.28
CA ILE A 25 -3.36 -1.90 -11.19
C ILE A 25 -3.23 -1.20 -12.53
N ASP A 26 -2.84 -1.96 -13.55
CA ASP A 26 -2.87 -1.50 -14.92
C ASP A 26 -4.33 -1.40 -15.38
N ALA A 27 -4.76 -0.23 -15.85
CA ALA A 27 -6.17 0.02 -16.13
C ALA A 27 -6.70 -0.70 -17.37
N ASP A 28 -5.83 -0.89 -18.38
CA ASP A 28 -6.20 -1.45 -19.68
C ASP A 28 -6.26 -2.97 -19.65
N THR A 29 -5.31 -3.59 -18.95
CA THR A 29 -5.18 -5.04 -18.83
C THR A 29 -5.77 -5.60 -17.55
N ARG A 30 -6.05 -4.73 -16.56
CA ARG A 30 -6.41 -5.11 -15.18
C ARG A 30 -5.34 -5.97 -14.50
N MET A 31 -4.09 -5.87 -14.95
CA MET A 31 -2.97 -6.56 -14.31
C MET A 31 -2.72 -5.96 -12.93
N VAL A 32 -2.67 -6.82 -11.91
CA VAL A 32 -2.42 -6.43 -10.53
C VAL A 32 -0.98 -6.75 -10.17
N ILE A 33 -0.22 -5.72 -9.81
CA ILE A 33 1.16 -5.84 -9.35
C ILE A 33 1.22 -5.37 -7.90
N THR A 34 1.66 -6.24 -7.00
CA THR A 34 2.05 -5.83 -5.64
C THR A 34 3.53 -5.46 -5.67
N THR A 35 3.88 -4.28 -5.18
CA THR A 35 5.28 -3.86 -5.11
C THR A 35 5.67 -3.50 -3.68
N GLY A 36 6.94 -3.71 -3.35
CA GLY A 36 7.50 -3.32 -2.06
C GLY A 36 7.23 -4.30 -0.90
N LYS A 37 7.88 -4.02 0.22
CA LYS A 37 7.78 -4.83 1.44
C LYS A 37 6.51 -4.45 2.21
N PRO A 38 5.74 -5.43 2.73
CA PRO A 38 4.64 -5.14 3.63
C PRO A 38 5.13 -4.31 4.82
N LYS A 39 4.39 -3.26 5.16
CA LYS A 39 4.65 -2.43 6.34
C LYS A 39 3.61 -2.73 7.42
N PRO A 40 3.93 -2.60 8.71
CA PRO A 40 2.94 -2.73 9.77
C PRO A 40 1.70 -1.86 9.49
N GLY A 41 0.51 -2.44 9.63
CA GLY A 41 -0.74 -1.78 9.31
C GLY A 41 -1.15 -0.82 10.44
N ASN A 42 -1.10 0.47 10.15
CA ASN A 42 -1.50 1.59 11.01
C ASN A 42 -2.14 2.66 10.09
N ARG A 43 -3.23 3.29 10.56
CA ARG A 43 -3.98 4.31 9.78
C ARG A 43 -3.16 5.59 9.51
N ASN A 44 -2.19 5.89 10.36
CA ASN A 44 -1.37 7.11 10.28
C ASN A 44 -0.11 6.91 9.44
N ASP A 45 0.22 5.68 9.06
CA ASP A 45 1.38 5.40 8.21
C ASP A 45 0.99 5.51 6.74
N CYS A 46 0.74 6.75 6.32
CA CYS A 46 0.44 7.11 4.94
C CYS A 46 1.71 7.17 4.07
N THR A 47 2.88 6.89 4.64
CA THR A 47 4.16 6.88 3.92
C THR A 47 4.36 5.63 3.07
N VAL A 48 3.57 4.58 3.27
CA VAL A 48 3.79 3.28 2.60
C VAL A 48 3.76 3.41 1.08
N HIS A 49 2.86 4.24 0.53
CA HIS A 49 2.88 4.53 -0.89
C HIS A 49 4.23 5.14 -1.30
N ARG A 50 4.63 6.23 -0.65
CA ARG A 50 5.86 6.98 -0.94
C ARG A 50 7.13 6.12 -0.79
N ASP A 51 7.18 5.30 0.26
CA ASP A 51 8.37 4.52 0.63
C ASP A 51 8.50 3.20 -0.13
N SER A 52 7.46 2.78 -0.86
CA SER A 52 7.43 1.46 -1.49
C SER A 52 8.09 1.38 -2.86
N GLY A 53 8.39 2.53 -3.48
CA GLY A 53 8.82 2.60 -4.88
C GLY A 53 7.71 2.25 -5.88
N ILE A 54 6.45 2.11 -5.44
CA ILE A 54 5.35 1.73 -6.35
C ILE A 54 5.10 2.76 -7.45
N ALA A 55 5.51 4.02 -7.22
CA ALA A 55 5.45 5.09 -8.21
C ALA A 55 6.32 4.83 -9.46
N ASP A 56 7.28 3.90 -9.40
CA ASP A 56 8.11 3.54 -10.55
C ASP A 56 7.44 2.46 -11.43
N THR A 57 6.42 1.75 -10.91
CA THR A 57 5.68 0.68 -11.61
C THR A 57 4.99 1.14 -12.90
N PRO A 58 4.33 2.32 -12.95
CA PRO A 58 3.65 2.79 -14.15
C PRO A 58 4.57 3.02 -15.35
N ALA A 59 5.91 3.00 -15.19
CA ALA A 59 6.87 3.15 -16.29
C ALA A 59 6.57 4.36 -17.22
N GLY A 60 6.13 5.48 -16.64
CA GLY A 60 5.74 6.70 -17.36
C GLY A 60 4.27 6.77 -17.78
N GLN A 61 3.46 5.74 -17.54
CA GLN A 61 2.02 5.78 -17.73
C GLN A 61 1.33 6.68 -16.68
N PRO A 62 0.22 7.35 -17.03
CA PRO A 62 -0.54 8.16 -16.09
C PRO A 62 -1.07 7.33 -14.90
N VAL A 63 -0.90 7.86 -13.70
CA VAL A 63 -1.50 7.28 -12.48
C VAL A 63 -2.90 7.87 -12.28
N MET A 64 -3.92 7.02 -12.27
CA MET A 64 -5.32 7.45 -12.10
C MET A 64 -5.66 7.80 -10.64
N ALA A 65 -5.05 7.11 -9.68
CA ALA A 65 -5.19 7.37 -8.24
C ALA A 65 -4.01 6.74 -7.48
N ASP A 66 -3.52 7.43 -6.47
CA ASP A 66 -2.35 7.05 -5.67
C ASP A 66 -2.71 6.92 -4.18
N GLY A 67 -3.81 6.22 -3.86
CA GLY A 67 -4.17 6.05 -2.46
C GLY A 67 -5.40 5.20 -2.17
N GLY A 68 -5.26 4.31 -1.19
CA GLY A 68 -6.36 3.77 -0.41
C GLY A 68 -6.32 4.41 0.98
N HIS A 69 -7.35 5.19 1.31
CA HIS A 69 -7.49 5.97 2.54
C HIS A 69 -6.70 7.29 2.57
N LEU A 70 -7.42 8.43 2.52
CA LEU A 70 -6.89 9.79 2.65
C LEU A 70 -5.94 9.90 3.86
N GLY A 71 -4.66 10.01 3.54
CA GLY A 71 -3.56 10.29 4.44
C GLY A 71 -3.16 11.75 4.38
N ASN A 72 -2.83 12.33 5.54
CA ASN A 72 -2.65 13.75 5.81
C ASN A 72 -1.91 14.54 4.69
N PRO A 73 -2.46 15.68 4.19
CA PRO A 73 -1.73 16.56 3.29
C PRO A 73 -0.63 17.32 4.06
N LYS A 74 0.60 16.82 3.99
CA LYS A 74 1.83 17.61 4.16
C LYS A 74 2.96 17.02 3.34
#